data_AF-A0A1F5DKH3-F1
#
_entry.id   AF-A0A1F5DKH3-F1
#
_cell.length_a   1.000
_cell.length_b   1.000
_cell.length_c   1.000
_cell.angle_alpha   90.00
_cell.angle_beta   90.00
_cell.angle_gamma   90.00
#
_symmetry.space_group_name_H-M   'P 1'
#
loop_
_entity.id
_entity.type
_entity.pdbx_description
1 polymer ?
#
loop_
_entity_poly.entity_id
_entity_poly.type
_entity_poly.pdbx_seq_one_letter_code
_entity_poly.pdbx_strand_id
1 'polypeptide(L)'
;MIYLFHGDDQVKSRQAIPRGRRHYDLAELTPEKLEQIMAGNELFTDNQDVYLWAGKKLSVAQIKTIPGAQIKEFAIPRVLWQFLSSRRLKDLETCLKTEPVELVWYLLHRQAGKKGQIELLKKMYAIELAVKSGRTDVPLRTQLELLL
;
A
#
# COMPACT_ATOMS: atom_id res chain seq x y z
N MET A 1 11.45 -20.32 1.65
CA MET A 1 10.18 -20.43 0.89
C MET A 1 9.86 -19.09 0.23
N ILE A 2 9.25 -19.04 -0.96
CA ILE A 2 8.98 -17.76 -1.66
C ILE A 2 7.58 -17.26 -1.29
N TYR A 3 7.49 -16.01 -0.84
CA TYR A 3 6.24 -15.31 -0.56
C TYR A 3 6.08 -14.14 -1.54
N LEU A 4 4.94 -14.07 -2.22
CA LEU A 4 4.62 -13.00 -3.16
C LEU A 4 3.47 -12.16 -2.61
N PHE A 5 3.79 -10.93 -2.19
CA PHE A 5 2.80 -9.98 -1.69
C PHE A 5 2.52 -8.93 -2.75
N HIS A 6 1.27 -8.84 -3.19
CA HIS A 6 0.86 -7.90 -4.22
C HIS A 6 -0.50 -7.31 -3.92
N GLY A 7 -0.83 -6.18 -4.53
CA GLY A 7 -2.16 -5.59 -4.41
C GLY A 7 -2.16 -4.08 -4.37
N ASP A 8 -3.36 -3.51 -4.38
CA ASP A 8 -3.55 -2.06 -4.41
C ASP A 8 -3.47 -1.43 -3.00
N ASP A 9 -3.60 -2.23 -1.94
CA ASP A 9 -3.33 -1.82 -0.56
C ASP A 9 -1.83 -1.99 -0.24
N GLN A 10 -1.06 -0.96 -0.61
CA GLN A 10 0.39 -0.94 -0.41
C GLN A 10 0.79 -0.93 1.07
N VAL A 11 -0.07 -0.41 1.95
CA VAL A 11 0.24 -0.32 3.39
C VAL A 11 0.14 -1.70 4.01
N LYS A 12 -0.98 -2.41 3.82
CA LYS A 12 -1.14 -3.76 4.37
C LYS A 12 -0.18 -4.76 3.74
N SER A 13 0.07 -4.67 2.43
CA SER A 13 1.04 -5.56 1.77
C SER A 13 2.47 -5.37 2.31
N ARG A 14 2.90 -4.14 2.60
CA ARG A 14 4.21 -3.88 3.24
C ARG A 14 4.25 -4.33 4.69
N GLN A 15 3.19 -4.10 5.46
CA GLN A 15 3.12 -4.53 6.87
C GLN A 15 3.10 -6.05 7.04
N ALA A 16 2.64 -6.79 6.02
CA ALA A 16 2.66 -8.25 6.03
C ALA A 16 4.07 -8.85 5.90
N ILE A 17 5.07 -8.06 5.49
CA ILE A 17 6.47 -8.47 5.46
C ILE A 17 7.00 -8.48 6.89
N PRO A 18 7.52 -9.62 7.40
CA PRO A 18 8.06 -9.67 8.75
C PRO A 18 9.20 -8.66 8.94
N ARG A 19 9.18 -7.95 10.09
CA ARG A 19 10.19 -6.94 10.41
C ARG A 19 11.59 -7.56 10.41
N GLY A 20 12.55 -6.83 9.86
CA GLY A 20 13.95 -7.25 9.77
C GLY A 20 14.24 -8.27 8.66
N ARG A 21 13.23 -8.70 7.88
CA ARG A 21 13.45 -9.53 6.69
C ARG A 21 13.72 -8.66 5.47
N ARG A 22 14.66 -9.11 4.64
CA ARG A 22 14.88 -8.54 3.30
C ARG A 22 13.67 -8.84 2.43
N HIS A 23 13.28 -7.86 1.64
CA HIS A 23 12.28 -8.03 0.58
C HIS A 23 12.80 -7.37 -0.69
N TYR A 24 12.32 -7.86 -1.82
CA TYR A 24 12.70 -7.37 -3.14
C TYR A 24 11.48 -6.80 -3.84
N ASP A 25 11.61 -5.58 -4.36
CA ASP A 25 10.58 -4.97 -5.19
C ASP A 25 10.65 -5.56 -6.61
N LEU A 26 9.55 -6.15 -7.06
CA LEU A 26 9.42 -6.69 -8.41
C LEU A 26 9.59 -5.64 -9.51
N ALA A 27 9.37 -4.35 -9.22
CA ALA A 27 9.61 -3.29 -10.18
C ALA A 27 11.10 -3.03 -10.43
N GLU A 28 11.97 -3.39 -9.48
CA GLU A 28 13.41 -3.14 -9.52
C GLU A 28 14.24 -4.40 -9.80
N LEU A 29 13.58 -5.57 -9.83
CA LEU A 29 14.20 -6.86 -10.10
C LEU A 29 14.36 -7.10 -11.61
N THR A 30 15.61 -7.38 -12.03
CA THR A 30 15.85 -7.94 -13.36
C THR A 30 15.54 -9.45 -13.35
N PRO A 31 15.19 -10.05 -14.51
CA PRO A 31 14.92 -11.48 -14.61
C PRO A 31 16.09 -12.33 -14.12
N GLU A 32 17.33 -11.94 -14.43
CA GLU A 32 18.54 -12.67 -14.05
C GLU A 32 18.75 -12.66 -12.53
N LYS A 33 18.42 -11.53 -11.87
CA LYS A 33 18.52 -11.41 -10.42
C LYS A 33 17.43 -12.22 -9.71
N LEU A 34 16.23 -12.27 -10.30
CA LEU A 34 15.15 -13.13 -9.82
C LEU A 34 15.56 -14.61 -9.89
N GLU A 35 16.16 -15.03 -11.00
CA GLU A 35 16.69 -16.39 -11.16
C GLU A 35 17.80 -16.69 -10.14
N GLN A 36 18.72 -15.75 -9.89
CA GLN A 36 19.77 -15.91 -8.87
C GLN A 36 19.21 -16.06 -7.45
N ILE A 37 18.19 -15.26 -7.10
CA ILE A 37 17.49 -15.34 -5.82
C ILE A 37 16.75 -16.67 -5.70
N MET A 38 16.08 -17.11 -6.76
CA MET A 38 15.36 -18.39 -6.81
C MET A 38 16.31 -19.60 -6.77
N ALA A 39 17.49 -19.48 -7.38
CA ALA A 39 18.54 -20.51 -7.37
C ALA A 39 19.32 -20.57 -6.05
N GLY A 40 19.09 -19.64 -5.11
CA GLY A 40 19.70 -19.66 -3.77
C GLY A 40 21.19 -19.32 -3.72
N ASN A 41 21.72 -18.63 -4.75
CA ASN A 41 23.16 -18.41 -4.90
C ASN A 41 23.73 -17.17 -4.16
N GLU A 42 22.93 -16.41 -3.39
CA GLU A 42 23.45 -15.30 -2.57
C GLU A 42 24.12 -15.84 -1.28
N LEU A 43 25.30 -16.47 -1.39
CA LEU A 43 26.41 -16.64 -0.39
C LEU A 43 26.11 -16.94 1.11
N PHE A 44 24.87 -17.08 1.54
CA PHE A 44 24.44 -17.33 2.90
C PHE A 44 23.45 -18.50 2.89
N THR A 45 24.01 -19.63 3.31
CA THR A 45 23.34 -20.89 3.59
C THR A 45 22.17 -20.73 4.57
N ASP A 46 21.21 -21.65 4.40
CA ASP A 46 20.03 -21.96 5.22
C ASP A 46 18.77 -21.11 5.01
N ASN A 47 17.87 -21.67 4.19
CA ASN A 47 16.42 -21.66 4.41
C ASN A 47 15.77 -20.28 4.66
N GLN A 48 16.28 -19.22 4.04
CA GLN A 48 15.65 -17.91 4.19
C GLN A 48 14.40 -17.82 3.33
N ASP A 49 13.31 -17.39 3.96
CA ASP A 49 12.11 -16.99 3.26
C ASP A 49 12.39 -15.76 2.39
N VAL A 50 12.08 -15.88 1.11
CA VAL A 50 12.23 -14.81 0.12
C VAL A 50 10.90 -14.08 0.05
N TYR A 51 10.92 -12.79 0.35
CA TYR A 51 9.74 -11.93 0.27
C TYR A 51 9.82 -11.06 -0.97
N LEU A 52 8.92 -11.29 -1.91
CA LEU A 52 8.73 -10.47 -3.10
C LEU A 52 7.55 -9.54 -2.88
N TRP A 53 7.73 -8.26 -3.19
CA TRP A 53 6.69 -7.25 -3.08
C TRP A 53 6.38 -6.64 -4.44
N ALA A 54 5.10 -6.48 -4.74
CA ALA A 54 4.62 -5.73 -5.89
C ALA A 54 3.59 -4.69 -5.44
N GLY A 55 3.89 -3.41 -5.67
CA GLY A 55 3.00 -2.28 -5.32
C GLY A 55 1.73 -2.16 -6.17
N LYS A 56 1.36 -3.19 -6.94
CA LYS A 56 0.16 -3.26 -7.77
C LYS A 56 -0.40 -4.68 -7.76
N LYS A 57 -1.68 -4.84 -8.08
CA LYS A 57 -2.24 -6.15 -8.38
C LYS A 57 -1.53 -6.78 -9.58
N LEU A 58 -0.97 -7.97 -9.40
CA LEU A 58 -0.34 -8.74 -10.46
C LEU A 58 -1.40 -9.51 -11.26
N SER A 59 -1.16 -9.63 -12.56
CA SER A 59 -1.95 -10.50 -13.44
C SER A 59 -1.60 -11.97 -13.23
N VAL A 60 -2.51 -12.87 -13.62
CA VAL A 60 -2.28 -14.33 -13.55
C VAL A 60 -1.04 -14.76 -14.33
N ALA A 61 -0.74 -14.10 -15.45
CA ALA A 61 0.45 -14.37 -16.25
C ALA A 61 1.75 -14.02 -15.49
N GLN A 62 1.78 -12.88 -14.79
CA GLN A 62 2.92 -12.47 -13.96
C GLN A 62 3.09 -13.33 -12.72
N ILE A 63 2.01 -13.83 -12.15
CA ILE A 63 2.09 -14.76 -11.01
C ILE A 63 2.70 -16.09 -11.46
N LYS A 64 2.36 -16.55 -12.67
CA LYS A 64 2.88 -17.81 -13.25
C LYS A 64 4.38 -17.80 -13.50
N THR A 65 5.03 -16.64 -13.62
CA THR A 65 6.49 -16.56 -13.79
C THR A 65 7.25 -16.90 -12.51
N ILE A 66 6.55 -16.98 -11.36
CA ILE A 66 7.15 -17.29 -10.05
C ILE A 66 6.49 -18.58 -9.51
N PRO A 67 6.82 -19.75 -10.10
CA PRO A 67 6.23 -21.01 -9.68
C PRO A 67 6.60 -21.34 -8.23
N GLY A 68 5.63 -21.88 -7.47
CA GLY A 68 5.84 -22.28 -6.07
C GLY A 68 5.80 -21.15 -5.03
N ALA A 69 5.53 -19.90 -5.44
CA ALA A 69 5.35 -18.80 -4.49
C ALA A 69 4.01 -18.89 -3.73
N GLN A 70 4.03 -18.62 -2.43
CA GLN A 70 2.82 -18.36 -1.65
C GLN A 70 2.32 -16.95 -1.92
N ILE A 71 1.19 -16.86 -2.61
CA ILE A 71 0.60 -15.59 -3.03
C ILE A 71 -0.30 -15.06 -1.92
N LYS A 72 -0.10 -13.80 -1.53
CA LYS A 72 -1.09 -13.04 -0.75
C LYS A 72 -1.45 -11.76 -1.50
N GLU A 73 -2.72 -11.68 -1.91
CA GLU A 73 -3.29 -10.48 -2.51
C GLU A 73 -3.86 -9.56 -1.43
N PHE A 74 -3.47 -8.28 -1.47
CA PHE A 74 -3.95 -7.21 -0.61
C PHE A 74 -4.78 -6.23 -1.44
N ALA A 75 -6.03 -6.61 -1.70
CA ALA A 75 -6.99 -5.74 -2.39
C ALA A 75 -7.48 -4.61 -1.48
N ILE A 76 -7.74 -3.44 -2.06
CA ILE A 76 -8.39 -2.35 -1.32
C ILE A 76 -9.82 -2.78 -0.93
N PRO A 77 -10.17 -2.74 0.37
CA PRO A 77 -11.51 -3.03 0.86
C PRO A 77 -12.62 -2.26 0.13
N ARG A 78 -13.78 -2.91 -0.06
CA ARG A 78 -14.94 -2.29 -0.72
C ARG A 78 -15.41 -1.01 0.00
N VAL A 79 -15.31 -0.96 1.32
CA VAL A 79 -15.68 0.21 2.14
C VAL A 79 -14.84 1.44 1.80
N LEU A 80 -13.55 1.27 1.50
CA LEU A 80 -12.66 2.34 1.03
C LEU A 80 -13.08 2.83 -0.35
N TRP A 81 -13.39 1.94 -1.28
CA TRP A 81 -13.89 2.32 -2.60
C TRP A 81 -15.21 3.09 -2.55
N GLN A 82 -16.12 2.67 -1.68
CA GLN A 82 -17.39 3.36 -1.45
C GLN A 82 -17.17 4.77 -0.93
N PHE A 83 -16.29 4.94 0.06
CA PHE A 83 -15.90 6.26 0.56
C PHE A 83 -15.25 7.12 -0.53
N LEU A 84 -14.23 6.61 -1.22
CA LEU A 84 -13.51 7.37 -2.27
C LEU A 84 -14.42 7.80 -3.43
N SER A 85 -15.50 7.06 -3.68
CA SER A 85 -16.47 7.38 -4.72
C SER A 85 -17.50 8.42 -4.26
N SER A 86 -18.01 8.30 -3.03
CA SER A 86 -19.10 9.13 -2.51
C SER A 86 -18.62 10.40 -1.79
N ARG A 87 -17.49 10.33 -1.08
CA ARG A 87 -16.91 11.38 -0.23
C ARG A 87 -17.88 11.95 0.80
N ARG A 88 -18.81 11.13 1.31
CA ARG A 88 -19.75 11.53 2.37
C ARG A 88 -19.21 11.16 3.72
N LEU A 89 -19.50 11.98 4.73
CA LEU A 89 -19.09 11.74 6.12
C LEU A 89 -19.54 10.36 6.65
N LYS A 90 -20.76 9.93 6.34
CA LYS A 90 -21.28 8.60 6.68
C LYS A 90 -20.42 7.45 6.14
N ASP A 91 -19.93 7.59 4.91
CA ASP A 91 -19.10 6.58 4.27
C ASP A 91 -17.66 6.62 4.84
N LEU A 92 -17.17 7.80 5.24
CA LEU A 92 -15.91 7.95 5.99
C LEU A 92 -15.98 7.25 7.34
N GLU A 93 -17.00 7.52 8.15
CA GLU A 93 -17.19 6.89 9.46
C GLU A 93 -17.22 5.36 9.37
N THR A 94 -17.91 4.84 8.35
CA THR A 94 -17.97 3.40 8.11
C THR A 94 -16.58 2.85 7.78
N CYS A 95 -15.80 3.58 6.99
CA CYS A 95 -14.45 3.19 6.63
C CYS A 95 -13.49 3.22 7.82
N LEU A 96 -13.54 4.25 8.65
CA LEU A 96 -12.66 4.44 9.81
C LEU A 96 -12.92 3.45 10.96
N LYS A 97 -14.03 2.70 10.92
CA LYS A 97 -14.27 1.59 11.85
C LYS A 97 -13.37 0.38 11.58
N THR A 98 -12.97 0.18 10.33
CA THR A 98 -12.26 -1.02 9.88
C THR A 98 -10.87 -0.73 9.31
N GLU A 99 -10.62 0.49 8.86
CA GLU A 99 -9.41 0.87 8.14
C GLU A 99 -8.70 2.06 8.81
N PRO A 100 -7.35 2.07 8.81
CA PRO A 100 -6.59 3.16 9.40
C PRO A 100 -6.77 4.46 8.60
N VAL A 101 -6.81 5.59 9.30
CA VAL A 101 -7.03 6.92 8.71
C VAL A 101 -5.95 7.29 7.71
N GLU A 102 -4.71 6.84 7.91
CA GLU A 102 -3.58 7.07 7.03
C GLU A 102 -3.78 6.43 5.66
N LEU A 103 -4.38 5.23 5.62
CA LEU A 103 -4.70 4.54 4.36
C LEU A 103 -5.82 5.28 3.61
N VAL A 104 -6.85 5.73 4.35
CA VAL A 104 -7.94 6.55 3.79
C VAL A 104 -7.38 7.85 3.19
N TRP A 105 -6.52 8.54 3.94
CA TRP A 105 -5.86 9.77 3.54
C TRP A 105 -5.00 9.59 2.29
N TYR A 106 -4.13 8.58 2.28
CA TYR A 106 -3.27 8.24 1.15
C TYR A 106 -4.07 7.96 -0.13
N LEU A 107 -5.13 7.15 -0.02
CA LEU A 107 -5.95 6.80 -1.18
C LEU A 107 -6.76 7.99 -1.70
N LEU A 108 -7.25 8.87 -0.81
CA LEU A 108 -7.90 10.11 -1.21
C LEU A 108 -6.93 11.02 -1.97
N HIS A 109 -5.71 11.18 -1.46
CA HIS A 109 -4.66 11.98 -2.10
C HIS A 109 -4.34 11.45 -3.51
N ARG A 110 -4.14 10.13 -3.62
CA ARG A 110 -3.88 9.46 -4.91
C ARG A 110 -5.04 9.65 -5.90
N GLN A 111 -6.28 9.54 -5.44
CA GLN A 111 -7.45 9.72 -6.30
C GLN A 111 -7.63 11.18 -6.73
N ALA A 112 -7.41 12.14 -5.82
CA ALA A 112 -7.45 13.57 -6.12
C ALA A 112 -6.39 13.95 -7.16
N GLY A 113 -5.17 13.40 -7.05
CA GLY A 113 -4.10 13.51 -8.05
C GLY A 113 -4.51 12.99 -9.42
N LYS A 114 -5.03 11.75 -9.48
CA LYS A 114 -5.51 11.15 -10.74
C LYS A 114 -6.65 11.93 -11.39
N LYS A 115 -7.52 12.55 -10.58
CA LYS A 115 -8.67 13.34 -11.05
C LYS A 115 -8.34 14.82 -11.31
N GLY A 116 -7.09 15.25 -11.12
CA GLY A 116 -6.70 16.65 -11.32
C GLY A 116 -7.35 17.64 -10.35
N GLN A 117 -7.70 17.20 -9.13
CA GLN A 117 -8.40 18.05 -8.14
C GLN A 117 -7.41 18.91 -7.35
N ILE A 118 -6.85 19.92 -8.01
CA ILE A 118 -5.74 20.73 -7.50
C ILE A 118 -6.07 21.41 -6.16
N GLU A 119 -7.27 21.99 -6.02
CA GLU A 119 -7.66 22.69 -4.79
C GLU A 119 -7.81 21.75 -3.59
N LEU A 120 -8.31 20.53 -3.82
CA LEU A 120 -8.36 19.51 -2.77
C LEU A 120 -6.95 19.09 -2.36
N LEU A 121 -6.05 18.86 -3.33
CA LEU A 121 -4.66 18.51 -3.04
C LEU A 121 -3.93 19.60 -2.23
N LYS A 122 -4.12 20.88 -2.58
CA LYS A 122 -3.54 22.00 -1.82
C LYS A 122 -3.98 21.98 -0.35
N LYS A 123 -5.29 21.78 -0.10
CA LYS A 123 -5.83 21.65 1.27
C LYS A 123 -5.23 20.45 2.00
N MET A 124 -5.15 19.31 1.32
CA MET A 124 -4.55 18.10 1.89
C MET A 124 -3.06 18.31 2.24
N TYR A 125 -2.25 18.91 1.36
CA TYR A 125 -0.85 19.20 1.67
C TYR A 125 -0.70 20.16 2.85
N ALA A 126 -1.56 21.17 2.97
CA ALA A 126 -1.54 22.08 4.10
C ALA A 126 -1.83 21.37 5.42
N ILE A 127 -2.85 20.49 5.44
CA ILE A 127 -3.18 19.64 6.59
C ILE A 127 -2.02 18.72 6.94
N GLU A 128 -1.46 18.02 5.94
CA GLU A 128 -0.35 17.08 6.15
C GLU A 128 0.90 17.77 6.69
N LEU A 129 1.23 18.96 6.17
CA LEU A 129 2.29 19.80 6.70
C LEU A 129 2.02 20.19 8.15
N ALA A 130 0.81 20.65 8.47
CA ALA A 130 0.45 21.08 9.81
C ALA A 130 0.54 19.92 10.82
N VAL A 131 0.02 18.74 10.47
CA VAL A 131 0.07 17.53 11.31
C VAL A 131 1.51 17.07 11.52
N LYS A 132 2.31 16.96 10.44
CA LYS A 132 3.70 16.48 10.53
C LYS A 132 4.64 17.46 11.24
N SER A 133 4.37 18.75 11.15
CA SER A 133 5.18 19.79 11.81
C SER A 133 4.75 20.07 13.25
N GLY A 134 3.70 19.43 13.75
CA GLY A 134 3.15 19.70 15.09
C GLY A 134 2.54 21.10 15.23
N ARG A 135 2.19 21.76 14.12
CA ARG A 135 1.52 23.08 14.12
C ARG A 135 0.04 23.01 14.48
N THR A 136 -0.52 21.81 14.57
CA THR A 136 -1.90 21.57 14.96
C THR A 136 -1.96 20.38 15.89
N ASP A 137 -2.73 20.51 16.97
CA ASP A 137 -3.07 19.40 17.87
C ASP A 137 -4.29 18.61 17.38
N VAL A 138 -4.91 19.06 16.28
CA VAL A 138 -6.09 18.40 15.71
C VAL A 138 -5.66 17.13 14.99
N PRO A 139 -6.18 15.95 15.38
CA PRO A 139 -5.82 14.69 14.74
C PRO A 139 -6.19 14.66 13.25
N LEU A 140 -5.42 13.90 12.46
CA LEU A 140 -5.66 13.72 11.02
C LEU A 140 -7.10 13.27 10.71
N ARG A 141 -7.69 12.45 11.58
CA ARG A 141 -9.09 12.03 11.48
C ARG A 141 -10.04 13.22 11.47
N THR A 142 -9.93 14.11 12.44
CA THR A 142 -10.80 15.28 12.57
C THR A 142 -10.54 16.26 11.41
N GLN A 143 -9.28 16.42 10.99
CA GLN A 143 -8.94 17.21 9.80
C GLN A 143 -9.59 16.64 8.53
N LEU A 144 -9.62 15.31 8.38
CA LEU A 144 -10.27 14.64 7.25
C LEU A 144 -11.80 14.78 7.31
N GLU A 145 -12.40 14.72 8.49
CA GLU A 145 -13.84 14.97 8.69
C GLU A 145 -14.22 16.42 8.31
N LEU A 146 -13.37 17.41 8.62
CA LEU A 146 -13.56 18.83 8.26
C LEU A 146 -13.26 19.14 6.78
N LEU A 147 -12.53 18.26 6.10
CA LEU A 147 -12.17 18.43 4.69
C LEU A 147 -13.32 18.08 3.73
N LEU A 148 -14.23 17.19 4.17
CA LEU A 148 -15.38 16.69 3.41
C LEU A 148 -16.58 17.64 3.51
#